data_AF-A0A418M3J7-F1
#
_entry.id   AF-A0A418M3J7-F1
#
_cell.length_a   1.000
_cell.length_b   1.000
_cell.length_c   1.000
_cell.angle_alpha   90.00
_cell.angle_beta   90.00
_cell.angle_gamma   90.00
#
_symmetry.space_group_name_H-M   'P 1'
#
loop_
_entity.id
_entity.type
_entity.pdbx_description
1 polymer ?
#
loop_
_entity_poly.entity_id
_entity_poly.type
_entity_poly.pdbx_seq_one_letter_code
_entity_poly.pdbx_strand_id
1 'polypeptide(L)'
;MARIGLPSYLDFANWCQQGIRVAPKFTLPDGVKVAVIPKHPDLNLTDIVGRGGVQWFRANNVADSAKLRWMESKEMFPGFNPGGERPGRQKTPQQWVDVANSMPLFAAEIDEFLEGEANIDTQDSQYTSFKQARKAKYQAGGVSDPEIYLCYGALILYGARGWKVDGVYQGPLGTYYRNLYSSQSAARNTMPGYFNVHEGTSLPNVKYYPEGPATAPEFYEKLHEMEVMMKGLNIANPRCAYVSSQLIESLPDTIPDNRPGWDTHILIYQGRQVGTAGKVTAQAHPDWDWDQQLAMYLIIGLMTGKRVIAWDDTSQYGTDPVTIYQSQPGDFHITYWSSPNGTPPPYGNPGYPPLRLTWYEAIYAACHIYKQFERTAGQNWQYLKFRVGDGPWIEPQADGSDVLFAAANSRGIAKGRFYQGAYDFVYYNPSKPKDRTGYETITVEFSNGQQYTRTCQGRVVNPFAE
;
A
#
# COMPACT_ATOMS: atom_id res chain seq x y z
N MET A 1 20.40 15.67 -16.00
CA MET A 1 19.34 15.08 -15.16
C MET A 1 18.20 14.59 -15.99
N ALA A 2 18.14 13.27 -16.17
CA ALA A 2 17.09 12.57 -16.88
C ALA A 2 15.91 12.29 -15.93
N ARG A 3 14.69 12.57 -16.40
CA ARG A 3 13.47 12.15 -15.72
C ARG A 3 13.29 10.66 -15.97
N ILE A 4 13.04 9.89 -14.92
CA ILE A 4 12.70 8.48 -15.04
C ILE A 4 11.29 8.38 -15.61
N GLY A 5 11.15 7.68 -16.73
CA GLY A 5 9.87 7.45 -17.41
C GLY A 5 9.04 6.36 -16.76
N LEU A 6 7.73 6.39 -17.00
CA LEU A 6 6.87 5.25 -16.71
C LEU A 6 7.24 4.07 -17.63
N PRO A 7 7.11 2.82 -17.17
CA PRO A 7 7.44 1.67 -17.99
C PRO A 7 6.47 1.54 -19.18
N SER A 8 7.03 1.29 -20.37
CA SER A 8 6.27 1.15 -21.62
C SER A 8 5.37 -0.09 -21.69
N TYR A 9 5.56 -1.04 -20.76
CA TYR A 9 4.75 -2.25 -20.67
C TYR A 9 3.45 -2.07 -19.87
N LEU A 10 3.26 -0.91 -19.23
CA LEU A 10 1.99 -0.59 -18.58
C LEU A 10 1.02 -0.07 -19.64
N ASP A 11 -0.17 -0.64 -19.68
CA ASP A 11 -1.26 -0.17 -20.53
C ASP A 11 -2.52 0.04 -19.69
N PHE A 12 -2.86 1.31 -19.49
CA PHE A 12 -4.01 1.76 -18.70
C PHE A 12 -5.34 1.67 -19.45
N ALA A 13 -5.33 1.28 -20.73
CA ALA A 13 -6.53 0.96 -21.48
C ALA A 13 -7.04 -0.46 -21.17
N ASN A 14 -6.15 -1.35 -20.69
CA ASN A 14 -6.53 -2.71 -20.31
C ASN A 14 -7.22 -2.75 -18.94
N TRP A 15 -8.16 -3.69 -18.81
CA TRP A 15 -8.93 -3.89 -17.58
C TRP A 15 -8.26 -4.90 -16.63
N CYS A 16 -7.41 -5.77 -17.18
CA CYS A 16 -6.59 -6.70 -16.40
C CYS A 16 -5.16 -6.21 -16.24
N GLN A 17 -4.50 -6.74 -15.21
CA GLN A 17 -3.17 -6.36 -14.78
C GLN A 17 -2.11 -6.75 -15.83
N GLN A 18 -1.55 -5.78 -16.56
CA GLN A 18 -0.47 -6.00 -17.52
C GLN A 18 0.87 -6.26 -16.87
N GLY A 19 1.23 -5.56 -15.78
CA GLY A 19 2.55 -5.70 -15.19
C GLY A 19 2.90 -7.14 -14.81
N ILE A 20 1.93 -7.90 -14.29
CA ILE A 20 2.14 -9.32 -13.93
C ILE A 20 2.29 -10.25 -15.13
N ARG A 21 1.86 -9.82 -16.33
CA ARG A 21 1.91 -10.61 -17.56
C ARG A 21 3.14 -10.29 -18.38
N VAL A 22 3.48 -9.01 -18.52
CA VAL A 22 4.46 -8.53 -19.51
C VAL A 22 5.67 -7.81 -18.93
N ALA A 23 5.66 -7.42 -17.64
CA ALA A 23 6.82 -6.74 -17.07
C ALA A 23 8.08 -7.63 -17.15
N PRO A 24 9.28 -7.04 -17.31
CA PRO A 24 10.51 -7.81 -17.23
C PRO A 24 10.73 -8.35 -15.81
N LYS A 25 11.49 -9.44 -15.68
CA LYS A 25 11.92 -9.94 -14.37
C LYS A 25 13.13 -9.16 -13.88
N PHE A 26 13.08 -8.72 -12.63
CA PHE A 26 14.21 -8.08 -11.95
C PHE A 26 14.05 -8.18 -10.43
N THR A 27 15.14 -7.98 -9.70
CA THR A 27 15.13 -7.85 -8.24
C THR A 27 15.23 -6.38 -7.87
N LEU A 28 14.45 -5.98 -6.86
CA LEU A 28 14.53 -4.62 -6.31
C LEU A 28 15.77 -4.50 -5.40
N PRO A 29 16.49 -3.36 -5.45
CA PRO A 29 17.62 -3.11 -4.56
C PRO A 29 17.17 -2.96 -3.10
N ASP A 30 18.13 -2.83 -2.18
CA ASP A 30 17.94 -2.60 -0.74
C ASP A 30 17.11 -3.65 -0.01
N GLY A 31 17.04 -4.88 -0.56
CA GLY A 31 16.22 -5.94 0.00
C GLY A 31 14.73 -5.58 0.05
N VAL A 32 14.26 -4.69 -0.82
CA VAL A 32 12.84 -4.32 -0.95
C VAL A 32 12.06 -5.52 -1.46
N LYS A 33 10.86 -5.73 -0.90
CA LYS A 33 9.97 -6.83 -1.29
C LYS A 33 8.55 -6.34 -1.46
N VAL A 34 7.86 -6.91 -2.45
CA VAL A 34 6.51 -6.52 -2.84
C VAL A 34 5.63 -7.76 -2.97
N ALA A 35 4.43 -7.68 -2.40
CA ALA A 35 3.38 -8.67 -2.56
C ALA A 35 2.21 -8.13 -3.39
N VAL A 36 1.70 -8.96 -4.29
CA VAL A 36 0.47 -8.67 -5.05
C VAL A 36 -0.48 -9.85 -5.01
N ILE A 37 -1.72 -9.62 -5.46
CA ILE A 37 -2.67 -10.69 -5.75
C ILE A 37 -2.67 -10.87 -7.26
N PRO A 38 -2.35 -12.06 -7.79
CA PRO A 38 -2.40 -12.29 -9.22
C PRO A 38 -3.87 -12.32 -9.68
N LYS A 39 -4.28 -11.30 -10.44
CA LYS A 39 -5.63 -11.21 -11.04
C LYS A 39 -5.66 -11.82 -12.44
N HIS A 40 -4.96 -12.94 -12.59
CA HIS A 40 -4.73 -13.65 -13.85
C HIS A 40 -4.69 -15.16 -13.58
N PRO A 41 -5.85 -15.84 -13.55
CA PRO A 41 -5.88 -17.27 -13.30
C PRO A 41 -5.30 -18.11 -14.45
N ASP A 42 -5.11 -17.51 -15.63
CA ASP A 42 -4.42 -18.11 -16.79
C ASP A 42 -2.90 -18.16 -16.64
N LEU A 43 -2.31 -17.35 -15.75
CA LEU A 43 -0.86 -17.32 -15.60
C LEU A 43 -0.37 -18.45 -14.72
N ASN A 44 0.67 -19.13 -15.18
CA ASN A 44 1.45 -20.01 -14.33
C ASN A 44 2.18 -19.18 -13.27
N LEU A 45 1.74 -19.27 -12.02
CA LEU A 45 2.22 -18.37 -10.98
C LEU A 45 3.67 -18.64 -10.54
N THR A 46 4.27 -19.78 -10.90
CA THR A 46 5.72 -19.98 -10.71
C THR A 46 6.54 -19.12 -11.67
N ASP A 47 6.00 -18.84 -12.86
CA ASP A 47 6.72 -18.12 -13.92
C ASP A 47 6.67 -16.60 -13.76
N ILE A 48 5.83 -16.09 -12.86
CA ILE A 48 5.69 -14.65 -12.58
C ILE A 48 6.53 -14.17 -11.39
N VAL A 49 7.16 -15.07 -10.62
CA VAL A 49 8.04 -14.67 -9.52
C VAL A 49 9.20 -13.82 -10.06
N GLY A 50 9.43 -12.66 -9.44
CA GLY A 50 10.40 -11.64 -9.86
C GLY A 50 9.91 -10.71 -10.97
N ARG A 51 8.73 -10.94 -11.54
CA ARG A 51 8.19 -10.12 -12.62
C ARG A 51 7.80 -8.74 -12.08
N GLY A 52 8.34 -7.70 -12.71
CA GLY A 52 8.17 -6.32 -12.25
C GLY A 52 8.73 -6.06 -10.84
N GLY A 53 9.64 -6.90 -10.33
CA GLY A 53 10.18 -6.78 -8.97
C GLY A 53 9.33 -7.45 -7.88
N VAL A 54 8.18 -8.04 -8.22
CA VAL A 54 7.28 -8.68 -7.26
C VAL A 54 7.82 -10.05 -6.85
N GLN A 55 7.88 -10.32 -5.54
CA GLN A 55 8.44 -11.56 -5.01
C GLN A 55 7.38 -12.44 -4.34
N TRP A 56 6.30 -11.85 -3.86
CA TRP A 56 5.29 -12.52 -3.06
C TRP A 56 3.91 -12.45 -3.70
N PHE A 57 3.15 -13.51 -3.55
CA PHE A 57 1.82 -13.63 -4.14
C PHE A 57 0.82 -14.19 -3.13
N ARG A 58 -0.32 -13.52 -2.98
CA ARG A 58 -1.47 -14.11 -2.29
C ARG A 58 -2.24 -14.99 -3.27
N ALA A 59 -1.83 -16.24 -3.39
CA ALA A 59 -2.48 -17.24 -4.23
C ALA A 59 -2.24 -18.65 -3.69
N ASN A 60 -3.17 -19.57 -3.92
CA ASN A 60 -3.06 -20.94 -3.42
C ASN A 60 -2.11 -21.81 -4.25
N ASN A 61 -1.98 -21.51 -5.54
CA ASN A 61 -1.21 -22.25 -6.54
C ASN A 61 0.22 -21.70 -6.77
N VAL A 62 0.78 -20.94 -5.80
CA VAL A 62 2.22 -20.65 -5.75
C VAL A 62 2.93 -21.54 -4.73
N ALA A 63 4.22 -21.81 -4.98
CA ALA A 63 5.08 -22.44 -4.00
C ALA A 63 5.13 -21.61 -2.71
N ASP A 64 5.21 -22.27 -1.55
CA ASP A 64 5.17 -21.58 -0.26
C ASP A 64 6.31 -20.55 -0.11
N SER A 65 7.46 -20.78 -0.76
CA SER A 65 8.61 -19.85 -0.81
C SER A 65 8.34 -18.54 -1.57
N ALA A 66 7.23 -18.43 -2.29
CA ALA A 66 6.75 -17.19 -2.93
C ALA A 66 5.35 -16.78 -2.45
N LYS A 67 4.77 -17.52 -1.51
CA LYS A 67 3.40 -17.30 -1.02
C LYS A 67 3.40 -16.24 0.08
N LEU A 68 2.57 -15.22 -0.10
CA LEU A 68 2.10 -14.40 1.01
C LEU A 68 0.86 -15.08 1.60
N ARG A 69 0.96 -15.58 2.82
CA ARG A 69 -0.19 -16.10 3.55
C ARG A 69 -0.87 -14.94 4.30
N TRP A 70 -2.02 -14.54 3.77
CA TRP A 70 -2.95 -13.65 4.46
C TRP A 70 -3.80 -14.48 5.42
N MET A 71 -3.70 -14.25 6.73
CA MET A 71 -4.22 -15.15 7.76
C MET A 71 -5.42 -14.54 8.48
N GLU A 72 -6.61 -15.09 8.28
CA GLU A 72 -7.79 -14.71 9.06
C GLU A 72 -8.09 -15.79 10.12
N SER A 73 -8.47 -15.38 11.32
CA SER A 73 -8.73 -16.32 12.43
C SER A 73 -9.90 -17.26 12.13
N LYS A 74 -10.92 -16.79 11.40
CA LYS A 74 -12.07 -17.60 10.93
C LYS A 74 -11.68 -18.75 10.00
N GLU A 75 -10.55 -18.65 9.28
CA GLU A 75 -10.06 -19.73 8.42
C GLU A 75 -9.31 -20.81 9.23
N MET A 76 -8.75 -20.42 10.38
CA MET A 76 -8.01 -21.31 11.27
C MET A 76 -8.94 -22.09 12.18
N PHE A 77 -10.05 -21.47 12.57
CA PHE A 77 -11.06 -22.04 13.45
C PHE A 77 -12.43 -21.92 12.77
N PRO A 78 -12.83 -22.90 11.95
CA PRO A 78 -14.10 -22.84 11.24
C PRO A 78 -15.27 -22.82 12.22
N GLY A 79 -16.37 -22.17 11.82
CA GLY A 79 -17.59 -22.02 12.63
C GLY A 79 -17.90 -20.59 13.07
N PHE A 80 -17.12 -19.60 12.62
CA PHE A 80 -17.39 -18.19 12.89
C PHE A 80 -18.77 -17.76 12.36
N ASN A 81 -19.51 -17.01 13.18
CA ASN A 81 -20.75 -16.33 12.80
C ASN A 81 -20.71 -14.87 13.30
N PRO A 82 -20.89 -13.84 12.44
CA PRO A 82 -20.80 -12.43 12.82
C PRO A 82 -21.64 -12.00 14.04
N GLY A 83 -22.77 -12.68 14.31
CA GLY A 83 -23.63 -12.42 15.46
C GLY A 83 -23.55 -13.47 16.58
N GLY A 84 -22.58 -14.39 16.53
CA GLY A 84 -22.56 -15.59 17.37
C GLY A 84 -21.17 -15.97 17.88
N GLU A 85 -20.85 -17.25 17.75
CA GLU A 85 -19.60 -17.81 18.30
C GLU A 85 -18.37 -17.26 17.60
N ARG A 86 -17.31 -17.08 18.40
CA ARG A 86 -15.95 -16.72 17.96
C ARG A 86 -15.02 -17.89 18.33
N PRO A 87 -14.97 -18.95 17.51
CA PRO A 87 -14.32 -20.20 17.85
C PRO A 87 -12.87 -20.06 18.31
N GLY A 88 -12.10 -19.17 17.68
CA GLY A 88 -10.71 -18.87 18.04
C GLY A 88 -10.56 -18.39 19.48
N ARG A 89 -11.50 -17.60 20.00
CA ARG A 89 -11.50 -17.15 21.41
C ARG A 89 -11.77 -18.28 22.41
N GLN A 90 -12.51 -19.30 21.99
CA GLN A 90 -12.80 -20.48 22.82
C GLN A 90 -11.63 -21.47 22.85
N LYS A 91 -10.65 -21.33 21.95
CA LYS A 91 -9.48 -22.19 21.92
C LYS A 91 -8.46 -21.80 22.99
N THR A 92 -7.78 -22.81 23.51
CA THR A 92 -6.65 -22.62 24.42
C THR A 92 -5.42 -22.10 23.65
N PRO A 93 -4.45 -21.44 24.33
CA PRO A 93 -3.21 -21.05 23.69
C PRO A 93 -2.46 -22.22 23.02
N GLN A 94 -2.50 -23.42 23.61
CA GLN A 94 -1.89 -24.61 23.01
C GLN A 94 -2.54 -24.98 21.68
N GLN A 95 -3.87 -24.89 21.56
CA GLN A 95 -4.56 -25.17 20.30
C GLN A 95 -4.17 -24.17 19.19
N TRP A 96 -3.90 -22.91 19.54
CA TRP A 96 -3.34 -21.93 18.60
C TRP A 96 -1.90 -22.27 18.20
N VAL A 97 -1.07 -22.73 19.14
CA VAL A 97 0.29 -23.22 18.87
C VAL A 97 0.27 -24.43 17.94
N ASP A 98 -0.65 -25.38 18.16
CA ASP A 98 -0.80 -26.56 17.32
C ASP A 98 -1.18 -26.17 15.88
N VAL A 99 -2.11 -25.23 15.73
CA VAL A 99 -2.46 -24.66 14.41
C VAL A 99 -1.24 -23.96 13.77
N ALA A 100 -0.53 -23.11 14.50
CA ALA A 100 0.68 -22.44 14.02
C ALA A 100 1.72 -23.44 13.51
N ASN A 101 1.88 -24.57 14.22
CA ASN A 101 2.83 -25.62 13.89
C ASN A 101 2.36 -26.54 12.74
N SER A 102 1.06 -26.62 12.47
CA SER A 102 0.54 -27.38 11.32
C SER A 102 0.79 -26.67 9.98
N MET A 103 0.83 -25.34 9.97
CA MET A 103 0.96 -24.54 8.74
C MET A 103 2.39 -24.59 8.17
N PRO A 104 2.59 -24.69 6.85
CA PRO A 104 3.93 -24.68 6.25
C PRO A 104 4.65 -23.33 6.47
N LEU A 105 5.94 -23.26 6.12
CA LEU A 105 6.70 -22.01 6.12
C LEU A 105 6.43 -21.26 4.82
N PHE A 106 6.01 -20.00 4.92
CA PHE A 106 5.66 -19.15 3.78
C PHE A 106 6.76 -18.11 3.52
N ALA A 107 6.71 -17.44 2.37
CA ALA A 107 7.63 -16.36 2.03
C ALA A 107 7.41 -15.13 2.91
N ALA A 108 6.13 -14.86 3.19
CA ALA A 108 5.66 -13.82 4.09
C ALA A 108 4.28 -14.20 4.64
N GLU A 109 3.95 -13.61 5.78
CA GLU A 109 2.68 -13.75 6.47
C GLU A 109 2.16 -12.37 6.83
N ILE A 110 0.85 -12.17 6.75
CA ILE A 110 0.18 -11.05 7.37
C ILE A 110 -1.04 -11.60 8.09
N ASP A 111 -1.18 -11.33 9.39
CA ASP A 111 -2.43 -11.68 10.07
C ASP A 111 -3.47 -10.59 9.91
N GLU A 112 -4.71 -11.02 9.93
CA GLU A 112 -5.92 -10.22 9.95
C GLU A 112 -6.86 -10.83 11.02
N PHE A 113 -6.29 -11.26 12.16
CA PHE A 113 -7.06 -11.93 13.22
C PHE A 113 -8.03 -11.00 13.94
N LEU A 114 -7.69 -9.70 14.01
CA LEU A 114 -8.55 -8.65 14.54
C LEU A 114 -9.82 -8.49 13.70
N GLU A 115 -9.74 -8.61 12.37
CA GLU A 115 -10.92 -8.51 11.47
C GLU A 115 -11.58 -9.87 11.23
N GLY A 116 -10.83 -10.99 11.34
CA GLY A 116 -11.31 -12.33 10.99
C GLY A 116 -12.55 -12.78 11.77
N GLU A 117 -12.41 -13.01 13.07
CA GLU A 117 -13.54 -13.30 13.98
C GLU A 117 -14.07 -12.04 14.68
N ALA A 118 -13.63 -10.86 14.23
CA ALA A 118 -13.80 -9.56 14.87
C ALA A 118 -13.30 -9.51 16.33
N ASN A 119 -12.34 -8.63 16.60
CA ASN A 119 -11.84 -8.25 17.93
C ASN A 119 -11.00 -9.30 18.70
N ILE A 120 -10.33 -10.27 18.08
CA ILE A 120 -9.31 -11.03 18.85
C ILE A 120 -8.22 -10.04 19.26
N ASP A 121 -8.05 -9.80 20.57
CA ASP A 121 -7.11 -8.78 21.03
C ASP A 121 -5.69 -9.26 20.70
N THR A 122 -4.91 -8.38 20.12
CA THR A 122 -3.49 -8.59 19.84
C THR A 122 -2.68 -8.96 21.08
N GLN A 123 -3.14 -8.57 22.27
CA GLN A 123 -2.51 -8.90 23.55
C GLN A 123 -2.97 -10.24 24.14
N ASP A 124 -3.97 -10.90 23.56
CA ASP A 124 -4.46 -12.18 24.06
C ASP A 124 -3.36 -13.25 24.02
N SER A 125 -3.32 -14.08 25.07
CA SER A 125 -2.32 -15.15 25.21
C SER A 125 -2.33 -16.13 24.03
N GLN A 126 -3.50 -16.35 23.42
CA GLN A 126 -3.68 -17.16 22.22
C GLN A 126 -2.96 -16.55 21.02
N TYR A 127 -3.18 -15.25 20.78
CA TYR A 127 -2.59 -14.50 19.67
C TYR A 127 -1.06 -14.47 19.80
N THR A 128 -0.57 -14.11 20.98
CA THR A 128 0.87 -13.98 21.25
C THR A 128 1.58 -15.34 21.17
N SER A 129 0.97 -16.42 21.69
CA SER A 129 1.52 -17.77 21.59
C SER A 129 1.58 -18.27 20.14
N PHE A 130 0.58 -17.97 19.32
CA PHE A 130 0.62 -18.27 17.89
C PHE A 130 1.82 -17.61 17.21
N LYS A 131 2.03 -16.31 17.43
CA LYS A 131 3.14 -15.56 16.82
C LYS A 131 4.50 -16.06 17.25
N GLN A 132 4.66 -16.37 18.54
CA GLN A 132 5.89 -16.95 19.07
C GLN A 132 6.18 -18.34 18.47
N ALA A 133 5.16 -19.20 18.37
CA ALA A 133 5.28 -20.52 17.75
C ALA A 133 5.66 -20.43 16.26
N ARG A 134 5.01 -19.53 15.50
CA ARG A 134 5.39 -19.27 14.11
C ARG A 134 6.85 -18.85 14.01
N LYS A 135 7.30 -17.85 14.77
CA LYS A 135 8.69 -17.39 14.75
C LYS A 135 9.67 -18.54 15.06
N ALA A 136 9.41 -19.32 16.12
CA ALA A 136 10.24 -20.45 16.49
C ALA A 136 10.31 -21.50 15.36
N LYS A 137 9.19 -21.78 14.68
CA LYS A 137 9.14 -22.68 13.53
C LYS A 137 9.99 -22.18 12.36
N TYR A 138 9.93 -20.88 12.05
CA TYR A 138 10.79 -20.27 11.03
C TYR A 138 12.28 -20.38 11.37
N GLN A 139 12.64 -20.12 12.63
CA GLN A 139 14.02 -20.22 13.11
C GLN A 139 14.53 -21.66 13.03
N ALA A 140 13.72 -22.65 13.41
CA ALA A 140 14.03 -24.07 13.24
C ALA A 140 14.19 -24.47 11.76
N GLY A 141 13.49 -23.80 10.85
CA GLY A 141 13.63 -23.93 9.40
C GLY A 141 14.79 -23.13 8.78
N GLY A 142 15.63 -22.48 9.59
CA GLY A 142 16.79 -21.71 9.10
C GLY A 142 16.50 -20.26 8.68
N VAL A 143 15.32 -19.72 9.00
CA VAL A 143 14.95 -18.32 8.73
C VAL A 143 15.05 -17.51 10.02
N SER A 144 16.13 -16.74 10.17
CA SER A 144 16.37 -15.92 11.38
C SER A 144 15.35 -14.81 11.57
N ASP A 145 14.91 -14.20 10.46
CA ASP A 145 14.18 -12.95 10.40
C ASP A 145 12.93 -13.04 9.51
N PRO A 146 11.93 -13.84 9.93
CA PRO A 146 10.78 -14.13 9.10
C PRO A 146 9.92 -12.88 8.85
N GLU A 147 9.26 -12.85 7.70
CA GLU A 147 8.45 -11.72 7.22
C GLU A 147 7.01 -11.88 7.70
N ILE A 148 6.80 -11.84 9.02
CA ILE A 148 5.50 -12.00 9.67
C ILE A 148 4.97 -10.62 10.07
N TYR A 149 4.03 -10.08 9.32
CA TYR A 149 3.42 -8.77 9.56
C TYR A 149 2.17 -8.88 10.44
N LEU A 150 1.92 -7.84 11.24
CA LEU A 150 0.64 -7.67 11.95
C LEU A 150 -0.47 -7.19 11.02
N CYS A 151 -1.74 -7.23 11.46
CA CYS A 151 -2.85 -6.55 10.78
C CYS A 151 -2.74 -5.03 10.90
N TYR A 152 -2.46 -4.53 12.11
CA TYR A 152 -2.45 -3.11 12.43
C TYR A 152 -1.24 -2.73 13.30
N GLY A 153 -0.03 -2.76 12.73
CA GLY A 153 1.18 -2.39 13.47
C GLY A 153 1.20 -0.95 13.98
N ALA A 154 0.54 -0.04 13.26
CA ALA A 154 0.38 1.38 13.62
C ALA A 154 -1.02 1.73 14.17
N LEU A 155 -1.80 0.75 14.68
CA LEU A 155 -3.21 0.92 15.07
C LEU A 155 -3.53 2.14 15.93
N ILE A 156 -2.59 2.58 16.78
CA ILE A 156 -2.83 3.73 17.67
C ILE A 156 -2.60 5.06 16.93
N LEU A 157 -1.69 5.12 15.95
CA LEU A 157 -1.58 6.29 15.07
C LEU A 157 -2.77 6.40 14.12
N TYR A 158 -3.39 5.27 13.77
CA TYR A 158 -4.68 5.25 13.05
C TYR A 158 -5.80 5.94 13.85
N GLY A 159 -5.74 5.97 15.19
CA GLY A 159 -6.67 6.73 16.02
C GLY A 159 -6.48 8.25 15.94
N ALA A 160 -5.37 8.71 15.35
CA ALA A 160 -5.00 10.13 15.22
C ALA A 160 -5.27 10.71 13.81
N ARG A 161 -6.20 10.09 13.07
CA ARG A 161 -6.62 10.49 11.71
C ARG A 161 -7.08 11.94 11.61
N GLY A 162 -6.87 12.55 10.45
CA GLY A 162 -7.26 13.94 10.20
C GLY A 162 -6.53 14.95 11.09
N TRP A 163 -5.33 14.58 11.57
CA TRP A 163 -4.56 15.31 12.58
C TRP A 163 -5.33 15.58 13.88
N LYS A 164 -6.24 14.68 14.27
CA LYS A 164 -7.00 14.74 15.53
C LYS A 164 -6.37 13.85 16.59
N VAL A 165 -6.47 14.19 17.86
CA VAL A 165 -6.08 13.34 18.99
C VAL A 165 -7.26 13.33 19.95
N ASP A 166 -7.78 12.14 20.28
CA ASP A 166 -9.01 11.98 21.09
C ASP A 166 -10.19 12.80 20.53
N GLY A 167 -10.31 12.85 19.20
CA GLY A 167 -11.32 13.61 18.48
C GLY A 167 -11.06 15.12 18.34
N VAL A 168 -10.02 15.65 18.99
CA VAL A 168 -9.67 17.09 18.95
C VAL A 168 -8.60 17.36 17.89
N TYR A 169 -8.88 18.26 16.95
CA TYR A 169 -7.90 18.67 15.94
C TYR A 169 -6.71 19.39 16.58
N GLN A 170 -5.51 18.84 16.38
CA GLN A 170 -4.24 19.42 16.84
C GLN A 170 -3.43 20.02 15.68
N GLY A 171 -3.75 19.64 14.44
CA GLY A 171 -2.99 19.97 13.24
C GLY A 171 -1.61 19.29 13.19
N PRO A 172 -0.92 19.33 12.04
CA PRO A 172 0.32 18.56 11.86
C PRO A 172 1.48 19.01 12.77
N LEU A 173 1.53 20.30 13.14
CA LEU A 173 2.57 20.86 14.01
C LEU A 173 2.18 20.88 15.49
N GLY A 174 1.05 20.26 15.87
CA GLY A 174 0.65 20.15 17.26
C GLY A 174 1.70 19.42 18.11
N THR A 175 1.77 19.76 19.41
CA THR A 175 2.77 19.23 20.36
C THR A 175 2.80 17.69 20.36
N TYR A 176 1.64 17.05 20.24
CA TYR A 176 1.53 15.59 20.16
C TYR A 176 2.38 15.01 19.02
N TYR A 177 2.16 15.45 17.78
CA TYR A 177 2.87 14.92 16.60
C TYR A 177 4.35 15.29 16.60
N ARG A 178 4.69 16.52 17.01
CA ARG A 178 6.09 16.97 17.16
C ARG A 178 6.85 16.09 18.15
N ASN A 179 6.22 15.73 19.26
CA ASN A 179 6.84 14.91 20.29
C ASN A 179 7.24 13.52 19.76
N LEU A 180 6.49 12.95 18.80
CA LEU A 180 6.83 11.64 18.21
C LEU A 180 8.18 11.62 17.50
N TYR A 181 8.64 12.78 17.00
CA TYR A 181 9.95 12.91 16.37
C TYR A 181 11.07 13.29 17.36
N SER A 182 10.77 13.57 18.63
CA SER A 182 11.78 14.01 19.59
C SER A 182 12.81 12.92 19.94
N SER A 183 12.40 11.64 19.94
CA SER A 183 13.27 10.51 20.28
C SER A 183 12.68 9.17 19.82
N GLN A 184 13.49 8.12 19.80
CA GLN A 184 13.00 6.75 19.59
C GLN A 184 11.94 6.39 20.64
N SER A 185 12.19 6.67 21.92
CA SER A 185 11.25 6.36 23.00
C SER A 185 9.91 7.09 22.83
N ALA A 186 9.92 8.35 22.41
CA ALA A 186 8.69 9.09 22.16
C ALA A 186 7.87 8.48 21.02
N ALA A 187 8.51 8.04 19.94
CA ALA A 187 7.85 7.30 18.87
C ALA A 187 7.26 5.98 19.37
N ARG A 188 7.99 5.23 20.22
CA ARG A 188 7.52 3.94 20.76
C ARG A 188 6.33 4.08 21.70
N ASN A 189 6.31 5.13 22.51
CA ASN A 189 5.29 5.34 23.54
C ASN A 189 3.87 5.51 22.99
N THR A 190 3.71 5.86 21.71
CA THR A 190 2.38 5.93 21.07
C THR A 190 1.96 4.64 20.39
N MET A 191 2.82 3.63 20.34
CA MET A 191 2.50 2.32 19.79
C MET A 191 2.83 1.18 20.78
N PRO A 192 2.37 1.26 22.05
CA PRO A 192 2.69 0.26 23.07
C PRO A 192 2.22 -1.14 22.70
N GLY A 193 1.10 -1.28 21.98
CA GLY A 193 0.62 -2.59 21.50
C GLY A 193 1.67 -3.29 20.64
N TYR A 194 2.33 -2.57 19.72
CA TYR A 194 3.42 -3.15 18.95
C TYR A 194 4.69 -3.32 19.79
N PHE A 195 5.21 -2.23 20.36
CA PHE A 195 6.55 -2.23 20.95
C PHE A 195 6.68 -2.99 22.27
N ASN A 196 5.59 -3.20 23.02
CA ASN A 196 5.64 -3.95 24.27
C ASN A 196 5.27 -5.43 24.09
N VAL A 197 4.50 -5.78 23.06
CA VAL A 197 3.90 -7.12 22.92
C VAL A 197 4.43 -7.87 21.69
N HIS A 198 4.59 -7.18 20.56
CA HIS A 198 4.87 -7.82 19.28
C HIS A 198 6.28 -7.61 18.76
N GLU A 199 6.99 -6.62 19.26
CA GLU A 199 8.38 -6.40 18.88
C GLU A 199 9.19 -7.69 19.08
N GLY A 200 9.91 -8.06 18.02
CA GLY A 200 10.69 -9.29 17.99
C GLY A 200 9.90 -10.54 17.60
N THR A 201 8.57 -10.57 17.61
CA THR A 201 7.79 -11.71 17.07
C THR A 201 7.20 -11.44 15.70
N SER A 202 6.90 -10.18 15.41
CA SER A 202 6.29 -9.73 14.15
C SER A 202 6.93 -8.41 13.68
N LEU A 203 6.69 -8.08 12.42
CA LEU A 203 7.01 -6.82 11.78
C LEU A 203 5.78 -5.90 11.77
N PRO A 204 5.98 -4.57 11.84
CA PRO A 204 4.89 -3.63 11.80
C PRO A 204 4.42 -3.38 10.36
N ASN A 205 3.26 -2.75 10.26
CA ASN A 205 2.75 -2.23 9.00
C ASN A 205 2.00 -0.91 9.23
N VAL A 206 1.86 -0.15 8.15
CA VAL A 206 0.92 0.96 7.99
C VAL A 206 -0.13 0.51 6.99
N LYS A 207 -1.33 0.18 7.50
CA LYS A 207 -2.49 -0.21 6.70
C LYS A 207 -3.26 1.03 6.28
N TYR A 208 -3.66 1.05 5.02
CA TYR A 208 -4.40 2.15 4.43
C TYR A 208 -5.62 1.66 3.66
N TYR A 209 -6.74 2.25 4.05
CA TYR A 209 -8.00 2.23 3.33
C TYR A 209 -8.23 3.66 2.85
N PRO A 210 -8.30 3.88 1.53
CA PRO A 210 -8.58 5.21 1.02
C PRO A 210 -9.95 5.77 1.49
N GLU A 211 -10.06 7.07 1.80
CA GLU A 211 -11.27 7.67 2.42
C GLU A 211 -11.95 8.74 1.52
N GLY A 212 -11.86 8.61 0.19
CA GLY A 212 -12.53 9.51 -0.77
C GLY A 212 -11.81 9.64 -2.12
N PRO A 213 -11.98 10.72 -2.88
CA PRO A 213 -11.09 11.02 -4.00
C PRO A 213 -9.81 11.69 -3.48
N ALA A 214 -8.74 10.90 -3.33
CA ALA A 214 -7.33 11.30 -3.13
C ALA A 214 -7.07 12.73 -2.65
N THR A 215 -6.90 12.86 -1.34
CA THR A 215 -6.60 14.14 -0.70
C THR A 215 -5.13 14.24 -0.30
N ALA A 216 -4.58 15.44 -0.34
CA ALA A 216 -3.20 15.68 0.10
C ALA A 216 -2.94 15.30 1.57
N PRO A 217 -3.86 15.55 2.53
CA PRO A 217 -3.70 15.11 3.91
C PRO A 217 -3.42 13.62 4.07
N GLU A 218 -4.12 12.74 3.36
CA GLU A 218 -3.95 11.28 3.50
C GLU A 218 -2.53 10.83 3.14
N PHE A 219 -1.92 11.41 2.10
CA PHE A 219 -0.53 11.12 1.76
C PHE A 219 0.41 11.48 2.92
N TYR A 220 0.26 12.69 3.48
CA TYR A 220 1.12 13.14 4.57
C TYR A 220 0.91 12.33 5.85
N GLU A 221 -0.34 11.98 6.18
CA GLU A 221 -0.65 11.16 7.35
C GLU A 221 -0.05 9.76 7.24
N LYS A 222 -0.18 9.09 6.10
CA LYS A 222 0.42 7.76 5.92
C LYS A 222 1.94 7.79 5.87
N LEU A 223 2.54 8.86 5.31
CA LEU A 223 3.99 9.04 5.38
C LEU A 223 4.45 9.31 6.81
N HIS A 224 3.70 10.11 7.57
CA HIS A 224 3.96 10.37 8.99
C HIS A 224 3.91 9.09 9.82
N GLU A 225 2.85 8.28 9.68
CA GLU A 225 2.71 6.99 10.37
C GLU A 225 3.90 6.07 10.08
N MET A 226 4.30 5.99 8.81
CA MET A 226 5.46 5.21 8.40
C MET A 226 6.75 5.75 9.04
N GLU A 227 6.99 7.06 9.00
CA GLU A 227 8.22 7.64 9.53
C GLU A 227 8.34 7.52 11.05
N VAL A 228 7.23 7.67 11.80
CA VAL A 228 7.23 7.46 13.26
C VAL A 228 7.46 5.99 13.59
N MET A 229 6.82 5.05 12.87
CA MET A 229 7.08 3.61 13.06
C MET A 229 8.54 3.27 12.83
N MET A 230 9.12 3.77 11.73
CA MET A 230 10.51 3.55 11.37
C MET A 230 11.48 4.16 12.40
N LYS A 231 11.14 5.33 12.95
CA LYS A 231 11.90 5.95 14.05
C LYS A 231 11.86 5.10 15.32
N GLY A 232 10.70 4.53 15.67
CA GLY A 232 10.54 3.66 16.84
C GLY A 232 11.31 2.35 16.72
N LEU A 233 11.41 1.78 15.52
CA LEU A 233 12.17 0.56 15.23
C LEU A 233 13.68 0.76 15.44
N ASN A 234 14.26 1.88 14.99
CA ASN A 234 15.70 2.19 15.11
C ASN A 234 16.66 1.02 14.82
N ILE A 235 16.35 0.23 13.79
CA ILE A 235 17.20 -0.89 13.36
C ILE A 235 17.95 -0.53 12.07
N ALA A 236 19.10 -1.14 11.83
CA ALA A 236 19.94 -0.83 10.67
C ALA A 236 19.25 -1.07 9.31
N ASN A 237 18.24 -1.96 9.28
CA ASN A 237 17.41 -2.22 8.10
C ASN A 237 15.94 -2.37 8.52
N PRO A 238 15.23 -1.27 8.83
CA PRO A 238 13.87 -1.37 9.32
C PRO A 238 12.91 -1.78 8.20
N ARG A 239 12.07 -2.77 8.51
CA ARG A 239 11.09 -3.35 7.58
C ARG A 239 9.70 -3.05 8.13
N CYS A 240 8.98 -2.15 7.47
CA CYS A 240 7.58 -1.85 7.78
C CYS A 240 6.77 -1.89 6.48
N ALA A 241 5.72 -2.72 6.43
CA ALA A 241 4.89 -2.83 5.23
C ALA A 241 3.94 -1.65 5.09
N TYR A 242 3.92 -1.04 3.90
CA TYR A 242 2.76 -0.27 3.47
C TYR A 242 1.74 -1.24 2.87
N VAL A 243 0.59 -1.38 3.52
CA VAL A 243 -0.49 -2.29 3.15
C VAL A 243 -1.65 -1.45 2.64
N SER A 244 -2.06 -1.61 1.38
CA SER A 244 -3.11 -0.76 0.78
C SER A 244 -4.22 -1.60 0.16
N SER A 245 -5.46 -1.18 0.39
CA SER A 245 -6.65 -1.65 -0.35
C SER A 245 -6.89 -0.87 -1.63
N GLN A 246 -7.78 -1.40 -2.48
CA GLN A 246 -8.54 -0.65 -3.50
C GLN A 246 -9.87 -0.09 -3.00
N LEU A 247 -10.36 -0.55 -1.85
CA LEU A 247 -11.67 -0.19 -1.33
C LEU A 247 -11.61 1.19 -0.69
N ILE A 248 -12.42 2.12 -1.21
CA ILE A 248 -12.74 3.35 -0.48
C ILE A 248 -13.76 2.96 0.59
N GLU A 249 -13.33 2.89 1.86
CA GLU A 249 -14.19 2.40 2.96
C GLU A 249 -15.14 3.47 3.51
N SER A 250 -14.77 4.75 3.39
CA SER A 250 -15.57 5.87 3.88
C SER A 250 -15.42 7.08 2.97
N LEU A 251 -16.36 8.01 3.09
CA LEU A 251 -16.21 9.36 2.53
C LEU A 251 -15.76 10.31 3.65
N PRO A 252 -15.10 11.42 3.32
CA PRO A 252 -14.67 12.38 4.34
C PRO A 252 -15.88 12.95 5.08
N ASP A 253 -15.74 13.19 6.39
CA ASP A 253 -16.74 13.81 7.29
C ASP A 253 -17.37 15.12 6.74
N THR A 254 -16.75 15.74 5.73
CA THR A 254 -17.20 16.96 5.07
C THR A 254 -18.34 16.75 4.06
N ILE A 255 -18.70 15.51 3.72
CA ILE A 255 -19.86 15.22 2.88
C ILE A 255 -21.09 15.07 3.79
N PRO A 256 -22.09 15.96 3.72
CA PRO A 256 -23.21 15.96 4.65
C PRO A 256 -23.93 14.61 4.71
N ASP A 257 -24.06 14.14 5.95
CA ASP A 257 -24.30 12.77 6.42
C ASP A 257 -25.75 12.24 6.20
N ASN A 258 -26.33 12.53 5.04
CA ASN A 258 -27.71 12.14 4.72
C ASN A 258 -27.78 10.84 3.88
N ARG A 259 -26.67 10.10 3.77
CA ARG A 259 -26.61 8.85 3.00
C ARG A 259 -26.47 7.69 3.99
N PRO A 260 -27.28 6.62 3.89
CA PRO A 260 -27.07 5.44 4.72
C PRO A 260 -25.63 4.95 4.54
N GLY A 261 -24.95 4.59 5.63
CA GLY A 261 -23.50 4.30 5.65
C GLY A 261 -22.97 3.19 4.73
N TRP A 262 -23.84 2.61 3.89
CA TRP A 262 -23.53 1.64 2.84
C TRP A 262 -23.49 2.27 1.44
N ASP A 263 -23.92 3.53 1.28
CA ASP A 263 -23.92 4.26 0.00
C ASP A 263 -22.57 4.92 -0.33
N THR A 264 -21.56 4.78 0.54
CA THR A 264 -20.15 5.16 0.24
C THR A 264 -19.54 4.31 -0.88
N HIS A 265 -20.18 3.16 -1.18
CA HIS A 265 -19.75 2.21 -2.21
C HIS A 265 -20.22 2.55 -3.65
N ILE A 266 -21.05 3.57 -3.86
CA ILE A 266 -21.75 3.81 -5.13
C ILE A 266 -21.56 5.26 -5.58
N LEU A 267 -20.46 5.58 -6.27
CA LEU A 267 -20.18 6.98 -6.64
C LEU A 267 -19.80 7.22 -8.10
N ILE A 268 -19.23 6.24 -8.82
CA ILE A 268 -18.81 6.45 -10.21
C ILE A 268 -19.17 5.26 -11.11
N TYR A 269 -19.49 5.59 -12.36
CA TYR A 269 -19.76 4.65 -13.43
C TYR A 269 -18.52 4.47 -14.31
N GLN A 270 -17.90 3.29 -14.30
CA GLN A 270 -16.76 2.98 -15.18
C GLN A 270 -17.22 2.22 -16.43
N GLY A 271 -16.92 2.77 -17.61
CA GLY A 271 -17.38 2.23 -18.89
C GLY A 271 -16.30 1.51 -19.70
N ARG A 272 -16.62 0.35 -20.27
CA ARG A 272 -15.80 -0.42 -21.23
C ARG A 272 -16.51 -0.64 -22.54
N GLN A 273 -15.80 -0.51 -23.66
CA GLN A 273 -16.24 -1.10 -24.92
C GLN A 273 -15.86 -2.60 -24.97
N VAL A 274 -16.86 -3.48 -25.17
CA VAL A 274 -16.67 -4.93 -25.33
C VAL A 274 -16.74 -5.29 -26.81
N GLY A 275 -15.59 -5.29 -27.49
CA GLY A 275 -15.50 -5.52 -28.93
C GLY A 275 -16.41 -4.57 -29.72
N THR A 276 -17.11 -5.07 -30.73
CA THR A 276 -18.14 -4.32 -31.48
C THR A 276 -19.53 -4.45 -30.86
N ALA A 277 -19.69 -5.21 -29.78
CA ALA A 277 -21.01 -5.59 -29.23
C ALA A 277 -21.67 -4.48 -28.38
N GLY A 278 -20.88 -3.56 -27.81
CA GLY A 278 -21.41 -2.42 -27.08
C GLY A 278 -20.55 -2.00 -25.90
N LYS A 279 -21.14 -1.19 -25.01
CA LYS A 279 -20.47 -0.65 -23.83
C LYS A 279 -21.08 -1.21 -22.54
N VAL A 280 -20.25 -1.67 -21.61
CA VAL A 280 -20.68 -2.02 -20.25
C VAL A 280 -20.27 -0.91 -19.30
N THR A 281 -21.15 -0.54 -18.36
CA THR A 281 -20.85 0.47 -17.35
C THR A 281 -21.09 -0.10 -15.95
N ALA A 282 -20.04 -0.24 -15.14
CA ALA A 282 -20.14 -0.74 -13.77
C ALA A 282 -20.37 0.40 -12.78
N GLN A 283 -21.25 0.21 -11.79
CA GLN A 283 -21.26 1.06 -10.59
C GLN A 283 -20.10 0.64 -9.71
N ALA A 284 -19.29 1.61 -9.30
CA ALA A 284 -18.13 1.31 -8.50
C ALA A 284 -17.61 2.51 -7.72
N HIS A 285 -16.61 2.20 -6.89
CA HIS A 285 -15.72 3.18 -6.29
C HIS A 285 -15.04 4.03 -7.39
N PRO A 286 -14.82 5.33 -7.14
CA PRO A 286 -13.95 6.15 -7.97
C PRO A 286 -12.60 5.46 -8.19
N ASP A 287 -12.02 5.63 -9.37
CA ASP A 287 -10.58 5.37 -9.51
C ASP A 287 -9.86 6.29 -8.52
N TRP A 288 -9.08 5.69 -7.64
CA TRP A 288 -8.17 6.44 -6.80
C TRP A 288 -7.15 7.18 -7.69
N ASP A 289 -6.69 8.34 -7.24
CA ASP A 289 -5.71 9.13 -7.98
C ASP A 289 -4.44 8.32 -8.19
N TRP A 290 -4.18 7.98 -9.46
CA TRP A 290 -3.03 7.20 -9.89
C TRP A 290 -1.70 7.75 -9.37
N ASP A 291 -1.48 9.06 -9.47
CA ASP A 291 -0.21 9.69 -9.10
C ASP A 291 -0.01 9.65 -7.59
N GLN A 292 -1.08 9.85 -6.82
CA GLN A 292 -1.04 9.68 -5.38
C GLN A 292 -0.79 8.23 -5.00
N GLN A 293 -1.42 7.25 -5.66
CA GLN A 293 -1.15 5.83 -5.41
C GLN A 293 0.30 5.47 -5.70
N LEU A 294 0.82 5.94 -6.83
CA LEU A 294 2.22 5.78 -7.22
C LEU A 294 3.15 6.41 -6.17
N ALA A 295 2.82 7.59 -5.66
CA ALA A 295 3.58 8.27 -4.62
C ALA A 295 3.56 7.49 -3.30
N MET A 296 2.41 6.95 -2.90
CA MET A 296 2.26 6.15 -1.68
C MET A 296 3.09 4.87 -1.78
N TYR A 297 2.97 4.10 -2.88
CA TYR A 297 3.81 2.92 -3.06
C TYR A 297 5.29 3.26 -3.09
N LEU A 298 5.70 4.25 -3.89
CA LEU A 298 7.11 4.58 -4.05
C LEU A 298 7.71 5.17 -2.77
N ILE A 299 7.16 6.28 -2.27
CA ILE A 299 7.76 7.06 -1.18
C ILE A 299 7.51 6.42 0.19
N ILE A 300 6.27 5.99 0.46
CA ILE A 300 5.92 5.40 1.76
C ILE A 300 6.39 3.94 1.78
N GLY A 301 5.98 3.15 0.78
CA GLY A 301 6.25 1.72 0.74
C GLY A 301 7.70 1.34 0.43
N LEU A 302 8.27 1.80 -0.67
CA LEU A 302 9.60 1.34 -1.14
C LEU A 302 10.76 2.15 -0.56
N MET A 303 10.64 3.48 -0.53
CA MET A 303 11.71 4.37 -0.05
C MET A 303 11.82 4.38 1.47
N THR A 304 10.68 4.42 2.16
CA THR A 304 10.63 4.52 3.62
C THR A 304 10.49 3.14 4.26
N GLY A 305 9.38 2.41 4.04
CA GLY A 305 9.10 1.13 4.72
C GLY A 305 9.81 -0.13 4.19
N LYS A 306 10.32 -0.09 2.96
CA LYS A 306 10.95 -1.20 2.20
C LYS A 306 10.02 -2.36 1.83
N ARG A 307 8.72 -2.23 2.03
CA ARG A 307 7.73 -3.32 1.86
C ARG A 307 6.42 -2.75 1.35
N VAL A 308 5.86 -3.38 0.33
CA VAL A 308 4.51 -3.07 -0.17
C VAL A 308 3.70 -4.36 -0.23
N ILE A 309 2.50 -4.33 0.33
CA ILE A 309 1.56 -5.45 0.27
C ILE A 309 0.23 -4.93 -0.27
N ALA A 310 -0.15 -5.40 -1.46
CA ALA A 310 -1.48 -5.15 -1.98
C ALA A 310 -2.51 -6.03 -1.28
N TRP A 311 -3.60 -5.44 -0.82
CA TRP A 311 -4.74 -6.15 -0.27
C TRP A 311 -5.95 -5.98 -1.18
N ASP A 312 -6.60 -7.10 -1.50
CA ASP A 312 -7.82 -7.17 -2.29
C ASP A 312 -8.46 -8.57 -2.18
N ASP A 313 -9.67 -8.75 -2.68
CA ASP A 313 -10.39 -10.03 -2.71
C ASP A 313 -9.76 -10.98 -3.74
N THR A 314 -9.46 -12.21 -3.33
CA THR A 314 -8.90 -13.27 -4.17
C THR A 314 -9.94 -13.98 -5.05
N SER A 315 -11.25 -13.77 -4.82
CA SER A 315 -12.33 -14.63 -5.34
C SER A 315 -13.01 -14.17 -6.65
N GLN A 316 -12.54 -13.09 -7.30
CA GLN A 316 -13.42 -12.32 -8.19
C GLN A 316 -13.00 -12.17 -9.68
N TYR A 317 -12.11 -12.99 -10.24
CA TYR A 317 -11.58 -12.72 -11.59
C TYR A 317 -11.40 -13.96 -12.46
N GLY A 318 -11.68 -13.78 -13.75
CA GLY A 318 -11.53 -14.75 -14.82
C GLY A 318 -10.64 -14.28 -15.95
N THR A 319 -10.57 -15.08 -17.01
CA THR A 319 -9.61 -14.92 -18.11
C THR A 319 -10.25 -14.46 -19.41
N ASP A 320 -11.58 -14.40 -19.48
CA ASP A 320 -12.29 -14.03 -20.70
C ASP A 320 -12.42 -12.51 -20.82
N PRO A 321 -11.72 -11.86 -21.79
CA PRO A 321 -11.83 -10.43 -21.99
C PRO A 321 -13.21 -10.01 -22.49
N VAL A 322 -14.05 -10.89 -23.03
CA VAL A 322 -15.40 -10.53 -23.49
C VAL A 322 -16.47 -10.76 -22.44
N THR A 323 -16.11 -11.35 -21.28
CA THR A 323 -17.03 -11.59 -20.16
C THR A 323 -16.61 -10.76 -18.95
N ILE A 324 -17.55 -10.32 -18.13
CA ILE A 324 -17.35 -9.56 -16.90
C ILE A 324 -17.87 -10.42 -15.75
N TYR A 325 -17.05 -10.52 -14.70
CA TYR A 325 -17.45 -11.19 -13.48
C TYR A 325 -18.62 -10.46 -12.83
N GLN A 326 -19.73 -11.17 -12.59
CA GLN A 326 -20.91 -10.65 -11.91
C GLN A 326 -21.06 -11.37 -10.57
N SER A 327 -20.62 -10.77 -9.47
CA SER A 327 -20.87 -11.30 -8.12
C SER A 327 -22.27 -10.97 -7.63
N GLN A 328 -22.84 -9.80 -7.97
CA GLN A 328 -24.20 -9.43 -7.55
C GLN A 328 -25.05 -8.79 -8.68
N PRO A 329 -26.37 -9.06 -8.73
CA PRO A 329 -27.27 -8.54 -9.77
C PRO A 329 -27.48 -7.01 -9.81
N GLY A 330 -27.02 -6.26 -8.80
CA GLY A 330 -27.26 -4.82 -8.67
C GLY A 330 -26.12 -3.89 -9.12
N ASP A 331 -24.92 -4.43 -9.35
CA ASP A 331 -23.70 -3.60 -9.44
C ASP A 331 -23.42 -3.02 -10.84
N PHE A 332 -24.27 -3.26 -11.84
CA PHE A 332 -23.96 -2.97 -13.25
C PHE A 332 -25.13 -2.38 -14.03
N HIS A 333 -24.82 -1.44 -14.93
CA HIS A 333 -25.74 -0.88 -15.92
C HIS A 333 -25.21 -1.10 -17.33
N ILE A 334 -26.01 -1.76 -18.18
CA ILE A 334 -25.72 -1.89 -19.61
C ILE A 334 -26.39 -0.75 -20.34
N THR A 335 -25.62 0.00 -21.12
CA THR A 335 -26.15 1.01 -22.02
C THR A 335 -25.55 0.80 -23.40
N TYR A 336 -26.39 0.91 -24.44
CA TYR A 336 -25.95 0.78 -25.84
C TYR A 336 -25.30 -0.57 -26.18
N TRP A 337 -25.89 -1.67 -25.70
CA TRP A 337 -25.53 -3.03 -26.14
C TRP A 337 -26.23 -3.35 -27.45
N SER A 338 -25.50 -3.22 -28.55
CA SER A 338 -25.96 -3.62 -29.88
C SER A 338 -25.32 -4.95 -30.24
N SER A 339 -25.90 -6.05 -29.77
CA SER A 339 -25.57 -7.36 -30.29
C SER A 339 -26.40 -7.64 -31.56
N PRO A 340 -25.89 -8.44 -32.51
CA PRO A 340 -26.76 -9.23 -33.39
C PRO A 340 -27.88 -9.89 -32.55
N ASN A 341 -29.12 -9.91 -33.06
CA ASN A 341 -30.27 -10.47 -32.35
C ASN A 341 -29.95 -11.85 -31.73
N GLY A 342 -30.03 -11.96 -30.40
CA GLY A 342 -29.96 -13.23 -29.68
C GLY A 342 -28.72 -13.49 -28.81
N THR A 343 -27.68 -12.63 -28.82
CA THR A 343 -26.54 -12.83 -27.89
C THR A 343 -26.84 -12.24 -26.51
N PRO A 344 -26.72 -13.01 -25.42
CA PRO A 344 -26.90 -12.50 -24.07
C PRO A 344 -25.82 -11.46 -23.69
N PRO A 345 -26.06 -10.64 -22.66
CA PRO A 345 -25.04 -9.79 -22.05
C PRO A 345 -23.76 -10.54 -21.66
N PRO A 346 -22.60 -9.86 -21.56
CA PRO A 346 -21.31 -10.48 -21.32
C PRO A 346 -21.09 -10.88 -19.84
N TYR A 347 -22.11 -11.30 -19.12
CA TYR A 347 -21.97 -11.64 -17.70
C TYR A 347 -21.65 -13.12 -17.51
N GLY A 348 -20.71 -13.42 -16.62
CA GLY A 348 -20.39 -14.80 -16.30
C GLY A 348 -19.19 -14.95 -15.38
N ASN A 349 -19.17 -16.08 -14.67
CA ASN A 349 -17.98 -16.56 -13.98
C ASN A 349 -17.38 -17.69 -14.84
N PRO A 350 -16.09 -17.63 -15.24
CA PRO A 350 -15.07 -16.62 -14.91
C PRO A 350 -14.96 -15.48 -15.96
N GLY A 351 -15.08 -14.21 -15.54
CA GLY A 351 -14.94 -13.01 -16.40
C GLY A 351 -13.95 -11.97 -15.87
N TYR A 352 -13.58 -10.97 -16.67
CA TYR A 352 -12.67 -9.88 -16.27
C TYR A 352 -13.19 -9.09 -15.05
N PRO A 353 -12.30 -8.39 -14.31
CA PRO A 353 -12.69 -7.51 -13.21
C PRO A 353 -13.74 -6.48 -13.66
N PRO A 354 -14.65 -6.09 -12.75
CA PRO A 354 -15.62 -5.05 -13.04
C PRO A 354 -15.00 -3.64 -13.13
N LEU A 355 -13.75 -3.49 -12.70
CA LEU A 355 -13.02 -2.22 -12.68
C LEU A 355 -11.63 -2.35 -13.28
N ARG A 356 -11.11 -1.21 -13.76
CA ARG A 356 -9.71 -1.17 -14.18
C ARG A 356 -8.81 -1.35 -12.97
N LEU A 357 -7.83 -2.24 -13.09
CA LEU A 357 -6.83 -2.48 -12.05
C LEU A 357 -5.69 -1.45 -12.11
N THR A 358 -6.01 -0.18 -12.38
CA THR A 358 -5.02 0.91 -12.48
C THR A 358 -4.19 0.96 -11.20
N TRP A 359 -4.78 0.94 -10.02
CA TRP A 359 -4.01 0.95 -8.77
C TRP A 359 -2.98 -0.20 -8.65
N TYR A 360 -3.23 -1.39 -9.23
CA TYR A 360 -2.24 -2.47 -9.27
C TYR A 360 -1.08 -2.17 -10.22
N GLU A 361 -1.34 -1.52 -11.35
CA GLU A 361 -0.29 -1.07 -12.25
C GLU A 361 0.62 -0.02 -11.58
N ALA A 362 0.11 0.76 -10.62
CA ALA A 362 0.90 1.75 -9.88
C ALA A 362 1.99 1.08 -9.03
N ILE A 363 1.75 -0.15 -8.55
CA ILE A 363 2.76 -0.95 -7.86
C ILE A 363 3.92 -1.28 -8.81
N TYR A 364 3.62 -1.74 -10.03
CA TYR A 364 4.66 -2.06 -11.01
C TYR A 364 5.41 -0.81 -11.50
N ALA A 365 4.71 0.31 -11.66
CA ALA A 365 5.34 1.59 -11.93
C ALA A 365 6.30 1.97 -10.80
N ALA A 366 5.88 1.89 -9.54
CA ALA A 366 6.71 2.18 -8.38
C ALA A 366 7.95 1.26 -8.33
N CYS A 367 7.77 -0.05 -8.56
CA CYS A 367 8.86 -1.02 -8.59
C CYS A 367 9.86 -0.72 -9.71
N HIS A 368 9.38 -0.38 -10.91
CA HIS A 368 10.23 -0.02 -12.03
C HIS A 368 11.04 1.24 -11.77
N ILE A 369 10.38 2.30 -11.27
CA ILE A 369 11.04 3.55 -10.89
C ILE A 369 12.10 3.26 -9.82
N TYR A 370 11.75 2.48 -8.79
CA TYR A 370 12.68 2.13 -7.72
C TYR A 370 13.89 1.33 -8.22
N LYS A 371 13.68 0.41 -9.16
CA LYS A 371 14.77 -0.34 -9.80
C LYS A 371 15.74 0.59 -10.53
N GLN A 372 15.27 1.66 -11.16
CA GLN A 372 16.15 2.62 -11.84
C GLN A 372 17.04 3.43 -10.88
N PHE A 373 16.75 3.42 -9.57
CA PHE A 373 17.60 4.01 -8.53
C PHE A 373 18.69 3.06 -8.00
N GLU A 374 18.95 1.92 -8.66
CA GLU A 374 19.87 0.89 -8.13
C GLU A 374 21.31 1.35 -7.93
N ARG A 375 21.74 2.38 -8.66
CA ARG A 375 23.09 2.97 -8.54
C ARG A 375 23.34 3.69 -7.21
N THR A 376 22.28 4.09 -6.49
CA THR A 376 22.38 4.61 -5.12
C THR A 376 21.89 3.62 -4.07
N ALA A 377 21.76 2.34 -4.44
CA ALA A 377 21.41 1.28 -3.51
C ALA A 377 22.42 1.18 -2.35
N GLY A 378 21.93 0.76 -1.19
CA GLY A 378 22.67 0.68 0.06
C GLY A 378 22.74 1.99 0.84
N GLN A 379 22.36 3.12 0.26
CA GLN A 379 22.21 4.38 0.99
C GLN A 379 20.81 4.53 1.59
N ASN A 380 20.64 5.43 2.56
CA ASN A 380 19.32 5.73 3.14
C ASN A 380 18.67 6.90 2.39
N TRP A 381 17.34 6.83 2.16
CA TRP A 381 16.61 7.96 1.57
C TRP A 381 16.50 9.06 2.62
N GLN A 382 16.88 10.28 2.27
CA GLN A 382 16.85 11.42 3.17
C GLN A 382 16.04 12.55 2.57
N TYR A 383 15.41 13.37 3.41
CA TYR A 383 14.85 14.63 2.96
C TYR A 383 15.97 15.53 2.43
N LEU A 384 15.76 16.09 1.24
CA LEU A 384 16.69 17.02 0.62
C LEU A 384 16.31 18.45 0.95
N LYS A 385 17.32 19.31 1.04
CA LYS A 385 17.12 20.75 0.98
C LYS A 385 16.62 21.13 -0.41
N PHE A 386 15.57 21.93 -0.49
CA PHE A 386 15.01 22.34 -1.78
C PHE A 386 14.36 23.71 -1.74
N ARG A 387 14.11 24.31 -2.92
CA ARG A 387 13.31 25.53 -3.06
C ARG A 387 12.40 25.44 -4.28
N VAL A 388 11.32 26.22 -4.27
CA VAL A 388 10.38 26.35 -5.39
C VAL A 388 10.53 27.73 -6.03
N GLY A 389 10.88 27.78 -7.31
CA GLY A 389 11.24 28.99 -8.05
C GLY A 389 12.42 29.70 -7.37
N ASP A 390 12.28 31.01 -7.23
CA ASP A 390 13.20 31.88 -6.48
C ASP A 390 12.81 32.02 -5.00
N GLY A 391 11.93 31.14 -4.51
CA GLY A 391 11.53 31.10 -3.11
C GLY A 391 12.68 30.75 -2.14
N PRO A 392 12.43 30.89 -0.83
CA PRO A 392 13.42 30.55 0.17
C PRO A 392 13.77 29.05 0.15
N TRP A 393 14.98 28.73 0.59
CA TRP A 393 15.36 27.35 0.84
C TRP A 393 14.53 26.75 1.97
N ILE A 394 14.03 25.55 1.72
CA ILE A 394 13.37 24.67 2.67
C ILE A 394 14.42 23.69 3.16
N GLU A 395 14.79 23.86 4.43
CA GLU A 395 15.80 23.01 5.07
C GLU A 395 15.16 21.73 5.63
N PRO A 396 15.85 20.58 5.51
CA PRO A 396 15.46 19.36 6.19
C PRO A 396 15.40 19.56 7.71
N GLN A 397 14.42 18.96 8.36
CA GLN A 397 14.31 19.05 9.81
C GLN A 397 15.36 18.17 10.50
N ALA A 398 16.01 18.70 11.53
CA ALA A 398 17.05 17.97 12.26
C ALA A 398 16.53 16.68 12.94
N ASP A 399 15.25 16.64 13.28
CA ASP A 399 14.57 15.49 13.89
C ASP A 399 13.85 14.57 12.89
N GLY A 400 13.90 14.92 11.59
CA GLY A 400 13.24 14.23 10.48
C GLY A 400 11.73 14.48 10.36
N SER A 401 11.19 15.50 11.05
CA SER A 401 9.75 15.84 11.05
C SER A 401 9.26 16.60 9.80
N ASP A 402 9.98 16.50 8.69
CA ASP A 402 9.72 17.22 7.44
C ASP A 402 8.29 17.08 6.92
N VAL A 403 7.71 15.87 7.03
CA VAL A 403 6.33 15.59 6.62
C VAL A 403 5.31 16.43 7.39
N LEU A 404 5.55 16.73 8.68
CA LEU A 404 4.64 17.57 9.47
C LEU A 404 4.62 19.01 8.93
N PHE A 405 5.78 19.56 8.57
CA PHE A 405 5.85 20.88 7.95
C PHE A 405 5.33 20.87 6.52
N ALA A 406 5.53 19.78 5.77
CA ALA A 406 4.96 19.62 4.44
C ALA A 406 3.43 19.67 4.49
N ALA A 407 2.83 18.91 5.41
CA ALA A 407 1.40 18.89 5.67
C ALA A 407 0.87 20.27 6.10
N ALA A 408 1.48 20.89 7.12
CA ALA A 408 1.01 22.16 7.67
C ALA A 408 1.08 23.32 6.67
N ASN A 409 2.02 23.27 5.72
CA ASN A 409 2.19 24.30 4.69
C ASN A 409 1.63 23.90 3.32
N SER A 410 0.99 22.73 3.20
CA SER A 410 0.48 22.21 1.92
C SER A 410 1.51 22.27 0.79
N ARG A 411 2.73 21.80 1.07
CA ARG A 411 3.88 21.87 0.16
C ARG A 411 4.46 20.50 -0.13
N GLY A 412 5.15 20.37 -1.26
CA GLY A 412 5.80 19.12 -1.64
C GLY A 412 6.96 18.70 -0.75
N ILE A 413 7.39 17.47 -0.95
CA ILE A 413 8.56 16.86 -0.33
C ILE A 413 9.57 16.47 -1.40
N ALA A 414 10.86 16.56 -1.06
CA ALA A 414 11.96 16.05 -1.84
C ALA A 414 12.73 15.00 -1.02
N LYS A 415 12.84 13.77 -1.52
CA LYS A 415 13.69 12.73 -0.92
C LYS A 415 14.75 12.30 -1.91
N GLY A 416 15.98 12.09 -1.46
CA GLY A 416 17.08 11.68 -2.33
C GLY A 416 18.17 10.89 -1.64
N ARG A 417 19.11 10.42 -2.46
CA ARG A 417 20.29 9.64 -2.11
C ARG A 417 21.46 10.01 -3.00
N PHE A 418 22.66 9.90 -2.44
CA PHE A 418 23.91 10.07 -3.16
C PHE A 418 24.84 8.91 -2.85
N TYR A 419 25.39 8.29 -3.89
CA TYR A 419 26.39 7.22 -3.74
C TYR A 419 27.38 7.24 -4.90
N GLN A 420 28.68 7.25 -4.59
CA GLN A 420 29.76 7.12 -5.58
C GLN A 420 29.59 8.03 -6.83
N GLY A 421 29.17 9.28 -6.64
CA GLY A 421 29.00 10.23 -7.74
C GLY A 421 27.63 10.20 -8.43
N ALA A 422 26.76 9.23 -8.10
CA ALA A 422 25.40 9.15 -8.61
C ALA A 422 24.38 9.78 -7.64
N TYR A 423 23.36 10.42 -8.20
CA TYR A 423 22.32 11.15 -7.46
C TYR A 423 20.93 10.69 -7.91
N ASP A 424 20.14 10.21 -6.96
CA ASP A 424 18.76 9.82 -7.19
C ASP A 424 17.85 10.64 -6.28
N PHE A 425 16.78 11.23 -6.83
CA PHE A 425 15.78 11.90 -6.01
C PHE A 425 14.37 11.84 -6.58
N VAL A 426 13.39 12.06 -5.71
CA VAL A 426 11.98 12.21 -6.04
C VAL A 426 11.45 13.50 -5.44
N TYR A 427 10.68 14.23 -6.24
CA TYR A 427 9.83 15.33 -5.77
C TYR A 427 8.34 14.98 -5.99
N TYR A 428 7.52 15.26 -4.98
CA TYR A 428 6.07 15.11 -5.05
C TYR A 428 5.36 16.15 -4.17
N ASN A 429 4.36 16.81 -4.73
CA ASN A 429 3.51 17.79 -4.06
C ASN A 429 2.02 17.45 -4.26
N PRO A 430 1.41 16.69 -3.33
CA PRO A 430 0.02 16.27 -3.47
C PRO A 430 -0.98 17.43 -3.38
N SER A 431 -0.56 18.61 -2.90
CA SER A 431 -1.41 19.78 -2.72
C SER A 431 -1.59 20.60 -4.02
N LYS A 432 -0.84 20.32 -5.09
CA LYS A 432 -0.99 21.02 -6.38
C LYS A 432 -2.14 20.45 -7.22
N PRO A 433 -2.76 21.26 -8.09
CA PRO A 433 -3.71 20.74 -9.07
C PRO A 433 -3.01 19.93 -10.17
N LYS A 434 -3.77 19.12 -10.90
CA LYS A 434 -3.29 18.34 -12.05
C LYS A 434 -3.34 19.10 -13.39
N ASP A 435 -3.67 20.37 -13.36
CA ASP A 435 -3.73 21.21 -14.56
C ASP A 435 -2.43 22.01 -14.76
N ARG A 436 -2.46 22.94 -15.73
CA ARG A 436 -1.32 23.79 -16.08
C ARG A 436 -0.85 24.71 -14.94
N THR A 437 -1.67 24.93 -13.92
CA THR A 437 -1.33 25.75 -12.75
C THR A 437 -0.58 24.95 -11.68
N GLY A 438 -0.51 23.62 -11.83
CA GLY A 438 0.18 22.72 -10.89
C GLY A 438 1.67 22.54 -11.14
N TYR A 439 2.28 23.30 -12.06
CA TYR A 439 3.71 23.20 -12.36
C TYR A 439 4.55 24.01 -11.36
N GLU A 440 5.68 23.43 -10.95
CA GLU A 440 6.64 24.01 -10.03
C GLU A 440 8.05 23.85 -10.59
N THR A 441 8.88 24.89 -10.49
CA THR A 441 10.32 24.78 -10.73
C THR A 441 11.00 24.48 -9.39
N ILE A 442 11.46 23.26 -9.20
CA ILE A 442 12.16 22.85 -7.97
C ILE A 442 13.67 22.91 -8.17
N THR A 443 14.39 23.43 -7.19
CA THR A 443 15.84 23.23 -7.08
C THR A 443 16.13 22.44 -5.82
N VAL A 444 16.84 21.32 -5.94
CA VAL A 444 17.30 20.51 -4.80
C VAL A 444 18.81 20.67 -4.61
N GLU A 445 19.27 20.56 -3.36
CA GLU A 445 20.68 20.57 -2.98
C GLU A 445 21.02 19.29 -2.20
N PHE A 446 22.07 18.59 -2.62
CA PHE A 446 22.62 17.44 -1.91
C PHE A 446 23.67 17.88 -0.87
N SER A 447 24.02 16.99 0.06
CA SER A 447 24.94 17.28 1.17
C SER A 447 26.35 17.71 0.73
N ASN A 448 26.74 17.42 -0.51
CA ASN A 448 28.02 17.86 -1.09
C ASN A 448 27.91 19.22 -1.83
N GLY A 449 26.79 19.92 -1.72
CA GLY A 449 26.54 21.22 -2.36
C GLY A 449 26.11 21.14 -3.82
N GLN A 450 26.02 19.94 -4.41
CA GLN A 450 25.55 19.79 -5.79
C GLN A 450 24.06 20.13 -5.87
N GLN A 451 23.70 20.99 -6.83
CA GLN A 451 22.33 21.44 -7.04
C GLN A 451 21.77 20.97 -8.38
N TYR A 452 20.45 20.76 -8.40
CA TYR A 452 19.70 20.39 -9.60
C TYR A 452 18.37 21.12 -9.67
N THR A 453 18.09 21.79 -10.79
CA THR A 453 16.85 22.53 -11.03
C THR A 453 15.99 21.88 -12.11
N ARG A 454 14.68 21.69 -11.88
CA ARG A 454 13.73 21.13 -12.84
C ARG A 454 12.35 21.75 -12.71
N THR A 455 11.67 21.94 -13.84
CA THR A 455 10.23 22.23 -13.85
C THR A 455 9.46 20.93 -13.95
N CYS A 456 8.53 20.72 -13.04
CA CYS A 456 7.73 19.51 -12.94
C CYS A 456 6.31 19.80 -12.50
N GLN A 457 5.40 18.86 -12.76
CA GLN A 457 4.05 18.94 -12.24
C GLN A 457 4.02 18.42 -10.80
N GLY A 458 3.62 19.27 -9.84
CA GLY A 458 3.72 18.98 -8.42
C GLY A 458 2.95 17.71 -8.01
N ARG A 459 1.71 17.55 -8.45
CA ARG A 459 0.85 16.38 -8.13
C ARG A 459 1.15 15.15 -9.00
N VAL A 460 2.31 15.11 -9.64
CA VAL A 460 2.83 13.93 -10.33
C VAL A 460 4.12 13.52 -9.63
N VAL A 461 4.39 12.22 -9.51
CA VAL A 461 5.67 11.77 -8.98
C VAL A 461 6.78 12.11 -9.99
N ASN A 462 7.80 12.83 -9.53
CA ASN A 462 8.91 13.27 -10.37
C ASN A 462 10.22 12.60 -9.93
N PRO A 463 10.50 11.39 -10.42
CA PRO A 463 11.74 10.68 -10.18
C PRO A 463 12.86 11.14 -11.13
N PHE A 464 14.06 11.31 -10.59
CA PHE A 464 15.23 11.79 -11.30
C PHE A 464 16.47 10.99 -10.95
N ALA A 465 17.30 10.77 -11.97
CA ALA A 465 18.55 10.07 -11.89
C ALA A 465 19.65 10.85 -12.65
N GLU A 466 20.74 11.20 -11.96
CA GLU A 466 22.07 11.58 -12.51
C GLU A 466 23.21 10.63 -12.19
#